data_AF-A0A286TXM8-F1
#
_entry.id   AF-A0A286TXM8-F1
#
_cell.length_a   1.000
_cell.length_b   1.000
_cell.length_c   1.000
_cell.angle_alpha   90.00
_cell.angle_beta   90.00
_cell.angle_gamma   90.00
#
_symmetry.space_group_name_H-M   'P 1'
#
loop_
_entity.id
_entity.type
_entity.pdbx_description
1 polymer ?
#
loop_
_entity_poly.entity_id
_entity_poly.type
_entity_poly.pdbx_seq_one_letter_code
_entity_poly.pdbx_strand_id
1 'polypeptide(L)'
;MSGYMIYTKRKEIFSGVHYSFVYGGAIITAGIVLYILGKFHIINLNQKDLSSLLTFSAFIFWFGGIVLFYGIESFKTMFLPLLILVFMMPFPIFLKDMVISLLQKGSVEVFHFYLMLTGIPYSRDGFTFQLSGVSIEVAKQCSGVTSATALFVAALLSGHLYISSGWRKIVVLLSVFPIAILKNGLRIAVLSVLGCYVDKTYLTDSLLHSRGGIPFFVIALALLFPVVWFLRKSERRQSKIESITV
;
A
#
# COMPACT_ATOMS: atom_id res chain seq x y z
N MET A 1 15.47 -5.72 -6.02
CA MET A 1 14.32 -6.63 -6.25
C MET A 1 13.81 -6.56 -7.69
N SER A 2 13.38 -5.39 -8.19
CA SER A 2 12.84 -5.26 -9.56
C SER A 2 13.81 -5.69 -10.67
N GLY A 3 15.11 -5.37 -10.54
CA GLY A 3 16.12 -5.79 -11.52
C GLY A 3 16.33 -7.31 -11.61
N TYR A 4 16.17 -8.04 -10.50
CA TYR A 4 16.35 -9.49 -10.47
C TYR A 4 15.20 -10.22 -11.19
N MET A 5 13.96 -9.74 -11.03
CA MET A 5 12.78 -10.29 -11.70
C MET A 5 12.81 -10.06 -13.22
N ILE A 6 13.26 -8.88 -13.64
CA ILE A 6 13.44 -8.56 -15.07
C ILE A 6 14.54 -9.44 -15.68
N TYR A 7 15.64 -9.66 -14.96
CA TYR A 7 16.74 -10.50 -15.43
C TYR A 7 16.33 -11.99 -15.57
N THR A 8 15.47 -12.51 -14.70
CA THR A 8 15.01 -13.91 -14.74
C THR A 8 14.00 -14.19 -15.84
N LYS A 9 13.13 -13.23 -16.17
CA LYS A 9 12.13 -13.38 -17.26
C LYS A 9 12.57 -12.84 -18.62
N ARG A 10 13.85 -12.51 -18.79
CA ARG A 10 14.36 -11.88 -20.03
C ARG A 10 14.07 -12.68 -21.31
N LYS A 11 14.09 -14.02 -21.28
CA LYS A 11 13.84 -14.81 -22.50
C LYS A 11 12.38 -14.84 -22.92
N GLU A 12 11.42 -14.70 -21.99
CA GLU A 12 9.99 -14.57 -22.29
C GLU A 12 9.62 -13.14 -22.75
N ILE A 13 10.25 -12.11 -22.16
CA ILE A 13 9.95 -10.70 -22.47
C ILE A 13 10.37 -10.31 -23.89
N PHE A 14 11.44 -10.91 -24.40
CA PHE A 14 12.03 -10.59 -25.70
C PHE A 14 11.64 -11.56 -26.83
N SER A 15 10.86 -12.62 -26.56
CA SER A 15 10.50 -13.62 -27.60
C SER A 15 9.20 -13.33 -28.35
N GLY A 16 8.41 -12.32 -27.93
CA GLY A 16 7.07 -12.03 -28.47
C GLY A 16 6.80 -10.53 -28.63
N VAL A 17 7.74 -9.78 -29.20
CA VAL A 17 7.60 -8.33 -29.37
C VAL A 17 6.61 -8.03 -30.50
N HIS A 18 5.36 -7.76 -30.13
CA HIS A 18 4.35 -7.17 -31.03
C HIS A 18 4.17 -5.69 -30.68
N TYR A 19 4.67 -4.81 -31.56
CA TYR A 19 4.57 -3.36 -31.40
C TYR A 19 3.11 -2.92 -31.33
N SER A 20 2.73 -2.20 -30.27
CA SER A 20 1.37 -1.70 -30.07
C SER A 20 1.37 -0.17 -30.06
N PHE A 21 1.48 0.41 -31.26
CA PHE A 21 1.70 1.85 -31.46
C PHE A 21 0.54 2.71 -30.94
N VAL A 22 -0.70 2.24 -31.08
CA VAL A 22 -1.91 2.98 -30.69
C VAL A 22 -1.99 3.16 -29.17
N TYR A 23 -1.79 2.08 -28.40
CA TYR A 23 -1.90 2.13 -26.95
C TYR A 23 -0.68 2.79 -26.29
N GLY A 24 0.53 2.54 -26.81
CA GLY A 24 1.74 3.24 -26.35
C GLY A 24 1.66 4.75 -26.63
N GLY A 25 1.21 5.13 -27.83
CA GLY A 25 0.99 6.52 -28.21
C GLY A 25 -0.04 7.23 -27.32
N ALA A 26 -1.20 6.60 -27.07
CA ALA A 26 -2.25 7.15 -26.21
C ALA A 26 -1.76 7.45 -24.78
N ILE A 27 -1.00 6.50 -24.18
CA ILE A 27 -0.44 6.66 -22.83
C ILE A 27 0.62 7.77 -22.80
N ILE A 28 1.49 7.84 -23.81
CA ILE A 28 2.49 8.93 -23.93
C ILE A 28 1.80 10.28 -24.05
N THR A 29 0.78 10.41 -24.90
CA THR A 29 0.02 11.66 -25.03
C THR A 29 -0.68 12.04 -23.73
N ALA A 30 -1.24 11.08 -23.00
CA ALA A 30 -1.83 11.36 -21.68
C ALA A 30 -0.79 11.88 -20.67
N GLY A 31 0.41 11.29 -20.65
CA GLY A 31 1.51 11.76 -19.81
C GLY A 31 1.98 13.18 -20.16
N ILE A 32 2.08 13.49 -21.45
CA ILE A 32 2.46 14.83 -21.94
C ILE A 32 1.39 15.86 -21.60
N VAL A 33 0.11 15.55 -21.81
CA VAL A 33 -1.00 16.45 -21.47
C VAL A 33 -1.03 16.73 -19.97
N LEU A 34 -0.85 15.71 -19.12
CA LEU A 34 -0.74 15.87 -17.67
C LEU A 34 0.47 16.73 -17.27
N TYR A 35 1.62 16.54 -17.90
CA TYR A 35 2.82 17.36 -17.66
C TYR A 35 2.60 18.83 -18.04
N ILE A 36 1.97 19.09 -19.18
CA ILE A 36 1.66 20.44 -19.66
C ILE A 36 0.65 21.12 -18.72
N LEU A 37 -0.45 20.44 -18.36
CA LEU A 37 -1.45 20.96 -17.43
C LEU A 37 -0.85 21.30 -16.05
N GLY A 38 0.07 20.47 -15.56
CA GLY A 38 0.81 20.76 -14.33
C GLY A 38 1.76 21.95 -14.47
N LYS A 39 2.61 21.96 -15.50
CA LYS A 39 3.64 22.98 -15.70
C LYS A 39 3.06 24.38 -15.93
N PHE A 40 1.97 24.49 -16.69
CA PHE A 40 1.34 25.76 -16.99
C PHE A 40 0.51 26.35 -15.84
N HIS A 41 0.53 25.76 -14.63
CA HIS A 41 -0.24 26.22 -13.46
C HIS A 41 -1.74 26.43 -13.75
N ILE A 42 -2.28 25.76 -14.79
CA ILE A 42 -3.71 25.80 -15.14
C ILE A 42 -4.54 25.25 -13.96
N ILE A 43 -3.92 24.40 -13.16
CA ILE A 43 -4.42 23.93 -11.88
C ILE A 43 -3.63 24.65 -10.79
N ASN A 44 -4.32 25.44 -9.97
CA ASN A 44 -3.73 26.26 -8.90
C ASN A 44 -3.31 25.35 -7.73
N LEU A 45 -2.24 24.58 -7.94
CA LEU A 45 -1.77 23.53 -7.04
C LEU A 45 -0.61 24.04 -6.17
N ASN A 46 -0.54 23.54 -4.95
CA ASN A 46 0.53 23.88 -4.02
C ASN A 46 1.88 23.32 -4.55
N GLN A 47 3.03 23.89 -4.16
CA GLN A 47 4.35 23.48 -4.72
C GLN A 47 4.66 21.98 -4.55
N LYS A 48 4.15 21.36 -3.47
CA LYS A 48 4.28 19.91 -3.22
C LYS A 48 3.45 19.09 -4.20
N ASP A 49 2.22 19.53 -4.49
CA ASP A 49 1.27 18.89 -5.42
C ASP A 49 1.79 18.94 -6.85
N LEU A 50 2.38 20.08 -7.23
CA LEU A 50 3.03 20.24 -8.53
C LEU A 50 4.19 19.25 -8.72
N SER A 51 5.09 19.15 -7.74
CA SER A 51 6.26 18.25 -7.81
C SER A 51 5.86 16.77 -7.91
N SER A 52 4.83 16.38 -7.15
CA SER A 52 4.25 15.03 -7.20
C SER A 52 3.59 14.74 -8.54
N LEU A 53 2.83 15.68 -9.09
CA LEU A 53 2.14 15.55 -10.37
C LEU A 53 3.14 15.48 -11.54
N LEU A 54 4.20 16.30 -11.53
CA LEU A 54 5.28 16.23 -12.50
C LEU A 54 5.99 14.88 -12.47
N THR A 55 6.30 14.36 -11.28
CA THR A 55 6.91 13.03 -11.12
C THR A 55 5.99 11.95 -11.69
N PHE A 56 4.70 11.98 -11.34
CA PHE A 56 3.71 11.02 -11.84
C PHE A 56 3.56 11.07 -13.38
N SER A 57 3.56 12.27 -13.97
CA SER A 57 3.49 12.45 -15.43
C SER A 57 4.71 11.90 -16.18
N ALA A 58 5.92 12.08 -15.63
CA ALA A 58 7.15 11.50 -16.17
C ALA A 58 7.12 9.97 -16.14
N PHE A 59 6.46 9.39 -15.12
CA PHE A 59 6.26 7.95 -15.07
C PHE A 59 5.24 7.45 -16.08
N ILE A 60 4.09 8.11 -16.24
CA ILE A 60 3.12 7.75 -17.29
C ILE A 60 3.81 7.77 -18.67
N PHE A 61 4.63 8.78 -18.92
CA PHE A 61 5.43 8.86 -20.14
C PHE A 61 6.40 7.68 -20.29
N TRP A 62 7.16 7.35 -19.24
CA TRP A 62 8.09 6.21 -19.25
C TRP A 62 7.37 4.86 -19.46
N PHE A 63 6.21 4.68 -18.81
CA PHE A 63 5.31 3.53 -18.99
C PHE A 63 4.79 3.42 -20.41
N GLY A 64 4.37 4.55 -21.01
CA GLY A 64 3.94 4.61 -22.40
C GLY A 64 5.06 4.23 -23.37
N GLY A 65 6.31 4.64 -23.09
CA GLY A 65 7.49 4.20 -23.83
C GLY A 65 7.70 2.68 -23.78
N ILE A 66 7.57 2.06 -22.60
CA ILE A 66 7.68 0.60 -22.48
C ILE A 66 6.61 -0.12 -23.30
N VAL A 67 5.35 0.35 -23.24
CA VAL A 67 4.26 -0.24 -24.03
C VAL A 67 4.48 -0.06 -25.53
N LEU A 68 5.01 1.10 -25.95
CA LEU A 68 5.32 1.43 -27.33
C LEU A 68 6.41 0.50 -27.91
N PHE A 69 7.50 0.29 -27.16
CA PHE A 69 8.66 -0.47 -27.64
C PHE A 69 8.56 -1.99 -27.43
N TYR A 70 7.87 -2.45 -26.38
CA TYR A 70 7.83 -3.87 -26.01
C TYR A 70 6.45 -4.53 -26.20
N GLY A 71 5.40 -3.76 -26.48
CA GLY A 71 4.05 -4.27 -26.69
C GLY A 71 3.29 -4.58 -25.39
N ILE A 72 1.97 -4.77 -25.54
CA ILE A 72 1.04 -5.01 -24.42
C ILE A 72 1.26 -6.37 -23.74
N GLU A 73 1.71 -7.38 -24.49
CA GLU A 73 1.94 -8.72 -23.91
C GLU A 73 3.16 -8.74 -22.98
N SER A 74 4.28 -8.13 -23.39
CA SER A 74 5.44 -7.95 -22.51
C SER A 74 5.14 -7.00 -21.34
N PHE A 75 4.24 -6.04 -21.52
CA PHE A 75 3.74 -5.18 -20.44
C PHE A 75 2.99 -5.97 -19.36
N LYS A 76 2.13 -6.94 -19.74
CA LYS A 76 1.45 -7.82 -18.76
C LYS A 76 2.45 -8.63 -17.94
N THR A 77 3.56 -9.06 -18.54
CA THR A 77 4.63 -9.80 -17.86
C THR A 77 5.46 -8.90 -16.93
N MET A 78 5.66 -7.63 -17.31
CA MET A 78 6.36 -6.62 -16.49
C MET A 78 5.45 -5.86 -15.51
N PHE A 79 4.13 -6.07 -15.56
CA PHE A 79 3.17 -5.34 -14.74
C PHE A 79 3.48 -5.46 -13.23
N LEU A 80 3.93 -6.62 -12.78
CA LEU A 80 4.26 -6.82 -11.36
C LEU A 80 5.47 -5.98 -10.89
N PRO A 81 6.67 -6.09 -11.50
CA PRO A 81 7.80 -5.25 -11.12
C PRO A 81 7.53 -3.75 -11.34
N LEU A 82 6.73 -3.40 -12.34
CA LEU A 82 6.28 -2.03 -12.57
C LEU A 82 5.32 -1.52 -11.50
N LEU A 83 4.37 -2.35 -11.04
CA LEU A 83 3.44 -1.99 -9.96
C LEU A 83 4.17 -1.83 -8.63
N ILE A 84 5.19 -2.65 -8.37
CA ILE A 84 6.10 -2.45 -7.22
C ILE A 84 6.83 -1.10 -7.35
N LEU A 85 7.31 -0.74 -8.55
CA LEU A 85 7.99 0.53 -8.80
C LEU A 85 7.07 1.75 -8.57
N VAL A 86 5.82 1.65 -9.04
CA VAL A 86 4.78 2.66 -8.82
C VAL A 86 4.48 2.81 -7.32
N PHE A 87 4.42 1.71 -6.58
CA PHE A 87 4.20 1.75 -5.13
C PHE A 87 5.40 2.24 -4.31
N MET A 88 6.62 2.17 -4.84
CA MET A 88 7.82 2.73 -4.20
C MET A 88 8.00 4.24 -4.45
N MET A 89 7.15 4.86 -5.26
CA MET A 89 7.30 6.24 -5.70
C MET A 89 6.29 7.18 -5.02
N PRO A 90 6.60 8.48 -4.88
CA PRO A 90 5.63 9.46 -4.41
C PRO A 90 4.38 9.53 -5.30
N PHE A 91 3.31 8.87 -4.88
CA PHE A 91 1.96 9.00 -5.45
C PHE A 91 1.50 10.47 -5.47
N PRO A 92 0.58 10.83 -6.38
CA PRO A 92 -0.14 12.10 -6.31
C PRO A 92 -0.67 12.35 -4.90
N ILE A 93 -0.45 13.56 -4.39
CA ILE A 93 -0.73 13.89 -2.99
C ILE A 93 -2.20 13.66 -2.62
N PHE A 94 -3.14 13.90 -3.54
CA PHE A 94 -4.57 13.63 -3.31
C PHE A 94 -4.87 12.15 -3.03
N LEU A 95 -4.27 11.22 -3.77
CA LEU A 95 -4.42 9.77 -3.57
C LEU A 95 -3.81 9.35 -2.24
N LYS A 96 -2.63 9.89 -1.94
CA LYS A 96 -1.94 9.61 -0.68
C LYS A 96 -2.76 10.10 0.52
N ASP A 97 -3.32 11.30 0.45
CA ASP A 97 -4.13 11.89 1.52
C ASP A 97 -5.45 11.14 1.71
N MET A 98 -6.07 10.66 0.65
CA MET A 98 -7.25 9.78 0.73
C MET A 98 -6.92 8.49 1.48
N VAL A 99 -5.83 7.80 1.12
CA VAL A 99 -5.40 6.57 1.79
C VAL A 99 -5.02 6.83 3.23
N ILE A 100 -4.28 7.90 3.51
CA ILE A 100 -3.92 8.33 4.87
C ILE A 100 -5.19 8.55 5.70
N SER A 101 -6.18 9.28 5.16
CA SER A 101 -7.42 9.56 5.88
C SER A 101 -8.21 8.28 6.16
N LEU A 102 -8.28 7.34 5.20
CA LEU A 102 -8.97 6.07 5.38
C LEU A 102 -8.29 5.22 6.47
N LEU A 103 -6.97 5.09 6.40
CA LEU A 103 -6.19 4.36 7.40
C LEU A 103 -6.31 5.02 8.79
N GLN A 104 -6.22 6.36 8.86
CA GLN A 104 -6.35 7.11 10.10
C GLN A 104 -7.72 6.90 10.75
N LYS A 105 -8.81 7.11 10.00
CA LYS A 105 -10.19 6.90 10.49
C LYS A 105 -10.40 5.48 10.98
N GLY A 106 -10.00 4.48 10.18
CA GLY A 106 -10.11 3.08 10.57
C GLY A 106 -9.30 2.75 11.84
N SER A 107 -8.06 3.24 11.93
CA SER A 107 -7.22 3.00 13.11
C SER A 107 -7.76 3.65 14.37
N VAL A 108 -8.40 4.81 14.26
CA VAL A 108 -9.08 5.47 15.37
C VAL A 108 -10.25 4.64 15.89
N GLU A 109 -11.07 4.06 15.02
CA GLU A 109 -12.17 3.18 15.46
C GLU A 109 -11.65 1.91 16.15
N VAL A 110 -10.57 1.32 15.62
CA VAL A 110 -9.93 0.17 16.27
C VAL A 110 -9.34 0.56 17.62
N PHE A 111 -8.69 1.72 17.73
CA PHE A 111 -8.15 2.21 19.00
C PHE A 111 -9.26 2.45 20.03
N HIS A 112 -10.35 3.09 19.62
CA HIS A 112 -11.55 3.30 20.43
C HIS A 112 -12.11 1.97 20.95
N PHE A 113 -12.21 0.95 20.08
CA PHE A 113 -12.62 -0.40 20.47
C PHE A 113 -11.69 -1.00 21.54
N TYR A 114 -10.37 -0.84 21.40
CA TYR A 114 -9.43 -1.29 22.43
C TYR A 114 -9.61 -0.56 23.76
N LEU A 115 -9.86 0.76 23.76
CA LEU A 115 -10.11 1.52 24.99
C LEU A 115 -11.39 1.06 25.70
N MET A 116 -12.45 0.75 24.94
CA MET A 116 -13.67 0.17 25.50
C MET A 116 -13.40 -1.19 26.14
N LEU A 117 -12.59 -2.04 25.51
CA LEU A 117 -12.23 -3.35 26.04
C LEU A 117 -11.38 -3.27 27.32
N THR A 118 -10.48 -2.29 27.43
CA THR A 118 -9.63 -2.11 28.61
C THR A 118 -10.32 -1.36 29.74
N GLY A 119 -11.49 -0.75 29.49
CA GLY A 119 -12.26 -0.01 30.49
C GLY A 119 -11.62 1.31 30.93
N ILE A 120 -10.67 1.83 30.16
CA ILE A 120 -10.00 3.10 30.49
C ILE A 120 -10.99 4.25 30.24
N PRO A 121 -11.22 5.16 31.20
CA PRO A 121 -12.09 6.31 30.97
C PRO A 121 -11.45 7.26 29.94
N TYR A 122 -12.20 7.63 28.91
CA TYR A 122 -11.77 8.58 27.89
C TYR A 122 -12.91 9.49 27.46
N SER A 123 -12.55 10.70 27.01
CA SER A 123 -13.42 11.57 26.22
C SER A 123 -12.85 11.65 24.81
N ARG A 124 -13.71 11.45 23.79
CA ARG A 124 -13.31 11.46 22.38
C ARG A 124 -13.87 12.71 21.70
N ASP A 125 -12.99 13.47 21.06
CA ASP A 125 -13.35 14.55 20.14
C ASP A 125 -12.66 14.32 18.79
N GLY A 126 -13.41 13.75 17.85
CA GLY A 126 -12.89 13.39 16.52
C GLY A 126 -11.72 12.39 16.57
N PHE A 127 -10.52 12.90 16.30
CA PHE A 127 -9.24 12.15 16.29
C PHE A 127 -8.44 12.31 17.59
N THR A 128 -8.95 13.09 18.55
CA THR A 128 -8.30 13.38 19.82
C THR A 128 -9.00 12.63 20.95
N PHE A 129 -8.20 11.96 21.78
CA PHE A 129 -8.65 11.21 22.93
C PHE A 129 -8.05 11.82 24.18
N GLN A 130 -8.91 12.26 25.10
CA GLN A 130 -8.51 12.74 26.40
C GLN A 130 -8.65 11.61 27.42
N LEU A 131 -7.53 11.18 27.98
CA LEU A 131 -7.43 10.20 29.05
C LEU A 131 -7.01 10.90 30.35
N SER A 132 -7.07 10.21 31.49
CA SER A 132 -6.66 10.74 32.79
C SER A 132 -5.20 11.21 32.78
N GLY A 133 -5.00 12.52 32.61
CA GLY A 133 -3.69 13.18 32.65
C GLY A 133 -2.88 13.17 31.34
N VAL A 134 -3.44 12.68 30.22
CA VAL A 134 -2.79 12.66 28.89
C VAL A 134 -3.83 12.91 27.79
N SER A 135 -3.50 13.78 26.84
CA SER A 135 -4.24 13.95 25.59
C SER A 135 -3.48 13.27 24.46
N ILE A 136 -4.16 12.42 23.70
CA ILE A 136 -3.60 11.64 22.59
C ILE A 136 -4.31 12.04 21.32
N GLU A 137 -3.60 12.76 20.45
CA GLU A 137 -4.08 13.10 19.11
C GLU A 137 -3.55 12.08 18.09
N VAL A 138 -4.47 11.41 17.38
CA VAL A 138 -4.10 10.54 16.27
C VAL A 138 -3.90 11.38 15.02
N ALA A 139 -2.72 12.00 14.89
CA ALA A 139 -2.38 12.84 13.76
C ALA A 139 -2.21 12.03 12.45
N LYS A 140 -2.29 12.71 11.29
CA LYS A 140 -2.16 12.07 9.95
C LYS A 140 -0.85 11.30 9.78
N GLN A 141 0.22 11.75 10.44
CA GLN A 141 1.54 11.10 10.43
C GLN A 141 1.51 9.72 11.11
N CYS A 142 0.56 9.49 12.02
CA CYS A 142 0.36 8.23 12.73
C CYS A 142 -0.57 7.25 11.98
N SER A 143 -1.00 7.57 10.75
CA SER A 143 -1.83 6.68 9.90
C SER A 143 -1.16 5.33 9.56
N GLY A 144 0.15 5.21 9.74
CA GLY A 144 0.89 3.99 9.43
C GLY A 144 1.09 3.74 7.93
N VAL A 145 0.85 4.74 7.08
CA VAL A 145 0.89 4.64 5.61
C VAL A 145 2.18 4.01 5.08
N THR A 146 3.35 4.37 5.63
CA THR A 146 4.64 3.79 5.20
C THR A 146 4.69 2.27 5.41
N SER A 147 4.19 1.80 6.56
CA SER A 147 4.14 0.36 6.85
C SER A 147 3.04 -0.35 6.06
N ALA A 148 1.95 0.34 5.74
CA ALA A 148 0.90 -0.17 4.85
C ALA A 148 1.42 -0.34 3.42
N THR A 149 2.21 0.61 2.91
CA THR A 149 2.89 0.49 1.60
C THR A 149 3.85 -0.70 1.57
N ALA A 150 4.66 -0.89 2.62
CA ALA A 150 5.54 -2.05 2.72
C ALA A 150 4.76 -3.37 2.75
N LEU A 151 3.65 -3.43 3.49
CA LEU A 151 2.76 -4.59 3.54
C LEU A 151 2.08 -4.85 2.20
N PHE A 152 1.69 -3.79 1.48
CA PHE A 152 1.13 -3.88 0.14
C PHE A 152 2.12 -4.51 -0.84
N VAL A 153 3.38 -4.09 -0.82
CA VAL A 153 4.43 -4.70 -1.65
C VAL A 153 4.63 -6.18 -1.31
N ALA A 154 4.61 -6.54 -0.01
CA ALA A 154 4.69 -7.94 0.42
C ALA A 154 3.47 -8.77 -0.04
N ALA A 155 2.26 -8.22 0.07
CA ALA A 155 1.02 -8.83 -0.41
C ALA A 155 1.03 -9.02 -1.94
N LEU A 156 1.53 -8.04 -2.67
CA LEU A 156 1.68 -8.11 -4.12
C LEU A 156 2.67 -9.20 -4.55
N LEU A 157 3.84 -9.23 -3.92
CA LEU A 157 4.86 -10.24 -4.19
C LEU A 157 4.36 -11.65 -3.85
N SER A 158 3.78 -11.83 -2.66
CA SER A 158 3.25 -13.12 -2.22
C SER A 158 2.07 -13.59 -3.07
N GLY A 159 1.14 -12.69 -3.43
CA GLY A 159 0.03 -13.00 -4.33
C GLY A 159 0.50 -13.41 -5.73
N HIS A 160 1.59 -12.84 -6.24
CA HIS A 160 2.14 -13.25 -7.52
C HIS A 160 2.88 -14.60 -7.46
N LEU A 161 3.67 -14.83 -6.41
CA LEU A 161 4.47 -16.05 -6.28
C LEU A 161 3.66 -17.28 -5.89
N TYR A 162 2.60 -17.11 -5.11
CA TYR A 162 1.89 -18.24 -4.49
C TYR A 162 0.47 -18.48 -5.01
N ILE A 163 -0.13 -17.55 -5.74
CA ILE A 163 -1.51 -17.63 -6.22
C ILE A 163 -1.52 -17.48 -7.75
N SER A 164 -2.26 -18.34 -8.46
CA SER A 164 -2.42 -18.22 -9.90
C SER A 164 -3.62 -17.34 -10.27
N SER A 165 -4.75 -17.50 -9.59
CA SER A 165 -6.01 -16.81 -9.89
C SER A 165 -5.99 -15.29 -9.65
N GLY A 166 -6.49 -14.53 -10.62
CA GLY A 166 -6.54 -13.06 -10.60
C GLY A 166 -7.41 -12.49 -9.48
N TRP A 167 -8.61 -13.03 -9.26
CA TRP A 167 -9.50 -12.53 -8.20
C TRP A 167 -8.91 -12.79 -6.80
N ARG A 168 -8.27 -13.94 -6.59
CA ARG A 168 -7.60 -14.28 -5.32
C ARG A 168 -6.43 -13.32 -5.03
N LYS A 169 -5.69 -12.90 -6.06
CA LYS A 169 -4.66 -11.85 -5.93
C LYS A 169 -5.26 -10.54 -5.47
N ILE A 170 -6.41 -10.14 -6.03
CA ILE A 170 -7.13 -8.92 -5.61
C ILE A 170 -7.54 -9.03 -4.14
N VAL A 171 -8.04 -10.17 -3.69
CA VAL A 171 -8.40 -10.40 -2.27
C VAL A 171 -7.18 -10.24 -1.34
N VAL A 172 -6.02 -10.77 -1.72
CA VAL A 172 -4.77 -10.58 -0.96
C VAL A 172 -4.37 -9.11 -0.90
N LEU A 173 -4.53 -8.35 -1.98
CA LEU A 173 -4.22 -6.93 -1.98
C LEU A 173 -5.24 -6.13 -1.14
N LEU A 174 -6.51 -6.47 -1.22
CA LEU A 174 -7.56 -5.80 -0.45
C LEU A 174 -7.45 -6.09 1.05
N SER A 175 -6.94 -7.25 1.46
CA SER A 175 -6.74 -7.59 2.87
C SER A 175 -5.65 -6.73 3.55
N VAL A 176 -4.79 -6.07 2.78
CA VAL A 176 -3.78 -5.15 3.29
C VAL A 176 -4.41 -3.99 4.07
N PHE A 177 -5.51 -3.43 3.58
CA PHE A 177 -6.18 -2.29 4.22
C PHE A 177 -6.69 -2.61 5.63
N PRO A 178 -7.54 -3.64 5.85
CA PRO A 178 -7.99 -4.00 7.19
C PRO A 178 -6.83 -4.44 8.09
N ILE A 179 -5.83 -5.18 7.58
CA ILE A 179 -4.66 -5.57 8.37
C ILE A 179 -3.87 -4.33 8.81
N ALA A 180 -3.64 -3.37 7.92
CA ALA A 180 -2.94 -2.13 8.23
C ALA A 180 -3.70 -1.30 9.28
N ILE A 181 -5.03 -1.18 9.12
CA ILE A 181 -5.91 -0.49 10.08
C ILE A 181 -5.84 -1.14 11.46
N LEU A 182 -6.00 -2.46 11.54
CA LEU A 182 -5.97 -3.22 12.80
C LEU A 182 -4.61 -3.11 13.50
N LYS A 183 -3.53 -3.36 12.75
CA LYS A 183 -2.15 -3.26 13.24
C LYS A 183 -1.83 -1.87 13.76
N ASN A 184 -2.28 -0.83 13.06
CA ASN A 184 -2.01 0.55 13.44
C ASN A 184 -2.89 1.00 14.62
N GLY A 185 -4.16 0.59 14.68
CA GLY A 185 -5.01 0.81 15.85
C GLY A 185 -4.46 0.13 17.11
N LEU A 186 -3.98 -1.11 16.99
CA LEU A 186 -3.29 -1.82 18.08
C LEU A 186 -2.01 -1.08 18.51
N ARG A 187 -1.21 -0.58 17.56
CA ARG A 187 -0.02 0.22 17.88
C ARG A 187 -0.38 1.46 18.70
N ILE A 188 -1.41 2.20 18.29
CA ILE A 188 -1.89 3.39 19.01
C ILE A 188 -2.38 2.99 20.40
N ALA A 189 -3.14 1.90 20.53
CA ALA A 189 -3.61 1.38 21.81
C ALA A 189 -2.45 1.07 22.77
N VAL A 190 -1.46 0.30 22.31
CA VAL A 190 -0.29 -0.08 23.11
C VAL A 190 0.50 1.16 23.54
N LEU A 191 0.77 2.10 22.62
CA LEU A 191 1.46 3.35 22.95
C LEU A 191 0.68 4.19 23.97
N SER A 192 -0.64 4.23 23.85
CA SER A 192 -1.51 4.99 24.75
C SER A 192 -1.53 4.41 26.16
N VAL A 193 -1.64 3.08 26.27
CA VAL A 193 -1.59 2.38 27.57
C VAL A 193 -0.21 2.55 28.22
N LEU A 194 0.87 2.36 27.46
CA LEU A 194 2.23 2.57 27.98
C LEU A 194 2.45 4.02 28.43
N GLY A 195 1.93 4.99 27.68
CA GLY A 195 2.03 6.41 28.03
C GLY A 195 1.21 6.82 29.26
N CYS A 196 0.10 6.13 29.54
CA CYS A 196 -0.74 6.41 30.71
C CYS A 196 -0.27 5.71 31.98
N TYR A 197 0.22 4.47 31.88
CA TYR A 197 0.52 3.63 33.04
C TYR A 197 2.01 3.43 33.35
N VAL A 198 2.91 3.67 32.39
CA VAL A 198 4.35 3.45 32.58
C VAL A 198 5.10 4.77 32.67
N ASP A 199 5.19 5.50 31.56
CA ASP A 199 5.87 6.80 31.50
C ASP A 199 5.46 7.56 30.24
N LYS A 200 5.21 8.87 30.36
CA LYS A 200 4.89 9.75 29.22
C LYS A 200 6.04 9.81 28.20
N THR A 201 7.26 9.55 28.64
CA THR A 201 8.46 9.48 27.79
C THR A 201 8.35 8.41 26.70
N TYR A 202 7.51 7.38 26.87
CA TYR A 202 7.25 6.41 25.80
C TYR A 202 6.49 6.98 24.60
N LEU A 203 5.74 8.06 24.79
CA LEU A 203 5.01 8.76 23.72
C LEU A 203 5.95 9.58 22.84
N THR A 204 7.05 10.11 23.38
CA THR A 204 7.94 11.06 22.71
C THR A 204 9.33 10.52 22.38
N ASP A 205 9.91 9.62 23.21
CA ASP A 205 11.35 9.33 23.18
C ASP A 205 11.72 7.84 23.27
N SER A 206 10.74 6.93 23.22
CA SER A 206 11.06 5.49 23.25
C SER A 206 11.52 4.92 21.91
N LEU A 207 12.37 3.89 21.99
CA LEU A 207 12.70 2.99 20.87
C LEU A 207 11.46 2.45 20.13
N LEU A 208 10.27 2.45 20.74
CA LEU A 208 9.00 2.08 20.10
C LEU A 208 8.41 3.19 19.20
N HIS A 209 8.73 4.46 19.44
CA HIS A 209 8.34 5.54 18.54
C HIS A 209 9.28 5.63 17.33
N SER A 210 10.59 5.46 17.54
CA SER A 210 11.63 5.59 16.50
C SER A 210 11.96 4.27 15.74
N ARG A 211 11.86 3.10 16.40
CA ARG A 211 12.08 1.75 15.82
C ARG A 211 10.90 0.77 15.97
N GLY A 212 9.81 1.15 16.61
CA GLY A 212 8.64 0.27 16.79
C GLY A 212 7.92 -0.12 15.50
N GLY A 213 8.30 0.45 14.36
CA GLY A 213 7.82 -0.02 13.05
C GLY A 213 8.05 -1.52 12.83
N ILE A 214 9.17 -2.08 13.29
CA ILE A 214 9.56 -3.49 13.05
C ILE A 214 8.63 -4.49 13.75
N PRO A 215 8.42 -4.45 15.08
CA PRO A 215 7.55 -5.43 15.76
C PRO A 215 6.11 -5.39 15.24
N PHE A 216 5.54 -4.20 15.04
CA PHE A 216 4.20 -4.10 14.47
C PHE A 216 4.16 -4.57 13.01
N PHE A 217 5.23 -4.39 12.23
CA PHE A 217 5.31 -4.93 10.87
C PHE A 217 5.36 -6.47 10.85
N VAL A 218 6.04 -7.11 11.80
CA VAL A 218 6.01 -8.57 11.96
C VAL A 218 4.59 -9.05 12.26
N ILE A 219 3.84 -8.35 13.11
CA ILE A 219 2.41 -8.65 13.36
C ILE A 219 1.60 -8.56 12.05
N ALA A 220 1.82 -7.52 11.25
CA ALA A 220 1.13 -7.37 9.98
C ALA A 220 1.44 -8.51 8.99
N LEU A 221 2.70 -8.96 8.92
CA LEU A 221 3.08 -10.13 8.12
C LEU A 221 2.45 -11.42 8.65
N ALA A 222 2.41 -11.59 9.98
CA ALA A 222 1.76 -12.73 10.61
C ALA A 222 0.25 -12.78 10.33
N LEU A 223 -0.42 -11.62 10.22
CA LEU A 223 -1.82 -11.51 9.81
C LEU A 223 -2.04 -11.74 8.31
N LEU A 224 -1.07 -11.35 7.47
CA LEU A 224 -1.15 -11.55 6.01
C LEU A 224 -0.92 -13.02 5.62
N PHE A 225 -0.02 -13.73 6.31
CA PHE A 225 0.32 -15.13 6.04
C PHE A 225 -0.89 -16.07 5.96
N PRO A 226 -1.83 -16.12 6.93
CA PRO A 226 -2.98 -17.01 6.87
C PRO A 226 -3.92 -16.69 5.70
N VAL A 227 -4.05 -15.42 5.31
CA VAL A 227 -4.86 -15.01 4.15
C VAL A 227 -4.31 -15.64 2.87
N VAL A 228 -3.00 -15.50 2.64
CA VAL A 228 -2.32 -16.08 1.47
C VAL A 228 -2.38 -17.61 1.52
N TRP A 229 -2.12 -18.20 2.68
CA TRP A 229 -2.15 -19.66 2.86
C TRP A 229 -3.53 -20.26 2.58
N PHE A 230 -4.59 -19.65 3.11
CA PHE A 230 -5.97 -20.10 2.92
C PHE A 230 -6.39 -20.01 1.45
N LEU A 231 -6.10 -18.89 0.78
CA LEU A 231 -6.42 -18.68 -0.64
C LEU A 231 -5.65 -19.67 -1.53
N ARG A 232 -4.37 -19.93 -1.24
CA ARG A 232 -3.57 -20.94 -1.94
C ARG A 232 -4.14 -22.36 -1.74
N LYS A 233 -4.57 -22.69 -0.53
CA LYS A 233 -5.17 -24.00 -0.22
C LYS A 233 -6.50 -24.18 -0.96
N SER A 234 -7.34 -23.14 -1.00
CA SER A 234 -8.59 -23.12 -1.77
C SER A 234 -8.33 -23.37 -3.27
N GLU A 235 -7.30 -22.75 -3.83
CA GLU A 235 -6.92 -22.93 -5.24
C GLU A 235 -6.51 -24.34 -5.59
N ARG A 236 -5.64 -24.95 -4.77
CA ARG A 236 -5.22 -26.34 -4.94
C ARG A 236 -6.40 -27.31 -4.85
N ARG A 237 -7.36 -27.03 -3.97
CA ARG A 237 -8.56 -27.87 -3.82
C ARG A 237 -9.46 -27.77 -5.05
N GLN A 238 -9.65 -26.56 -5.59
CA GLN A 238 -10.47 -26.34 -6.77
C GLN A 238 -9.86 -26.99 -8.03
N SER A 239 -8.56 -26.81 -8.26
CA SER A 239 -7.86 -27.46 -9.38
C SER A 239 -7.92 -28.99 -9.31
N LYS A 240 -7.84 -29.57 -8.11
CA LYS A 240 -7.98 -31.02 -7.92
C LYS A 240 -9.40 -31.53 -8.23
N ILE A 241 -10.43 -30.74 -7.94
CA ILE A 241 -11.83 -31.09 -8.24
C ILE A 241 -12.05 -31.04 -9.76
N GLU A 242 -11.58 -29.98 -10.42
CA GLU A 242 -11.69 -29.82 -11.88
C GLU A 242 -11.00 -30.96 -12.64
N SER A 243 -9.86 -31.48 -12.16
CA SER A 243 -9.16 -32.62 -12.77
C SER A 243 -9.83 -33.98 -12.58
N ILE A 244 -10.80 -34.10 -11.67
CA ILE A 244 -11.55 -35.36 -11.44
C ILE A 244 -12.86 -35.37 -12.24
N THR A 245 -13.38 -34.19 -12.59
CA THR A 245 -14.64 -34.01 -13.33
C THR A 245 -14.49 -33.97 -14.85
N VAL A 246 -13.26 -33.99 -15.37
CA VAL A 246 -12.91 -34.06 -16.80
C VAL A 246 -12.34 -35.45 -17.10
#